data_AF-A0A0R2THT3-F1
#
_entry.id   AF-A0A0R2THT3-F1
#
_cell.length_a   1.000
_cell.length_b   1.000
_cell.length_c   1.000
_cell.angle_alpha   90.00
_cell.angle_beta   90.00
_cell.angle_gamma   90.00
#
_symmetry.space_group_name_H-M   'P 1'
#
loop_
_entity.id
_entity.type
_entity.pdbx_description
1 polymer ?
#
loop_
_entity_poly.entity_id
_entity_poly.type
_entity_poly.pdbx_seq_one_letter_code
_entity_poly.pdbx_strand_id
1 'polypeptide(L)'
;MGEKINENLTMKKKLSFSLLLFSIFLSISIISFFPEKFSTYLINYNIDKNQNRFNFKKDEIAVFTIGTGSPLGAQRANSGTAVFLNEKFFLFDVGDGVVQKAENMNLPLNQLDGIFITHYHSDHYIDLPYMINRSWVLGRNQDLNVYGPTGLKEILDSNKSFLKLENKYRVDHHGPELMNTKYALGIPNEFENLDKQIIYNKDGVKITAFNVDHYPVIPAVGYSIEFNNKKIVISGDTKANKVVFEMA
;
A
#
# COMPACT_ATOMS: atom_id res chain seq x y z
N MET A 1 21.22 -42.69 46.72
CA MET A 1 20.18 -42.58 45.65
C MET A 1 20.18 -41.21 44.96
N GLY A 2 20.53 -40.11 45.64
CA GLY A 2 20.54 -38.75 45.06
C GLY A 2 21.61 -38.44 44.00
N GLU A 3 22.83 -38.99 44.11
CA GLU A 3 23.91 -38.71 43.13
C GLU A 3 23.60 -39.26 41.72
N LYS A 4 23.12 -40.50 41.62
CA LYS A 4 22.70 -41.11 40.33
C LYS A 4 21.53 -40.37 39.66
N ILE A 5 20.69 -39.67 40.43
CA ILE A 5 19.59 -38.86 39.90
C ILE A 5 20.15 -37.55 39.33
N ASN A 6 21.09 -36.90 40.03
CA ASN A 6 21.76 -35.68 39.56
C ASN A 6 22.63 -35.91 38.31
N GLU A 7 23.36 -37.02 38.22
CA GLU A 7 24.13 -37.37 37.02
C GLU A 7 23.23 -37.57 35.79
N ASN A 8 22.09 -38.25 35.96
CA ASN A 8 21.12 -38.45 34.87
C ASN A 8 20.46 -37.14 34.41
N LEU A 9 20.14 -36.23 35.35
CA LEU A 9 19.65 -34.88 35.03
C LEU A 9 20.69 -34.06 34.26
N THR A 10 21.97 -34.20 34.62
CA THR A 10 23.09 -33.50 33.99
C THR A 10 23.37 -34.04 32.58
N MET A 11 23.31 -35.36 32.39
CA MET A 11 23.42 -35.99 31.06
C MET A 11 22.27 -35.59 30.14
N LYS A 12 21.01 -35.59 30.63
CA LYS A 12 19.86 -35.16 29.82
C LYS A 12 19.98 -33.70 29.37
N LYS A 13 20.46 -32.80 30.23
CA LYS A 13 20.72 -31.39 29.86
C LYS A 13 21.82 -31.26 28.81
N LYS A 14 22.93 -32.00 28.94
CA LYS A 14 24.01 -32.01 27.92
C LYS A 14 23.54 -32.56 26.57
N LEU A 15 22.74 -33.62 26.58
CA LEU A 15 22.16 -34.19 25.36
C LEU A 15 21.18 -33.23 24.69
N SER A 16 20.31 -32.59 25.47
CA SER A 16 19.38 -31.56 24.97
C SER A 16 20.13 -30.36 24.37
N PHE A 17 21.21 -29.90 25.02
CA PHE A 17 22.03 -28.80 24.52
C PHE A 17 22.79 -29.18 23.23
N SER A 18 23.31 -30.40 23.15
CA SER A 18 23.97 -30.92 21.94
C SER A 18 22.99 -31.04 20.77
N LEU A 19 21.77 -31.54 21.02
CA LEU A 19 20.70 -31.59 20.01
C LEU A 19 20.30 -30.19 19.52
N LEU A 20 20.27 -29.20 20.41
CA LEU A 20 20.02 -27.80 20.04
C LEU A 20 21.15 -27.23 19.17
N LEU A 21 22.41 -27.46 19.52
CA LEU A 21 23.54 -27.02 18.71
C LEU A 21 23.55 -27.69 17.33
N PHE A 22 23.26 -28.99 17.29
CA PHE A 22 23.15 -29.74 16.05
C PHE A 22 22.00 -29.22 15.17
N SER A 23 20.83 -28.91 15.77
CA SER A 23 19.72 -28.35 15.01
C SER A 23 20.05 -26.96 14.47
N ILE A 24 20.71 -26.09 15.25
CA ILE A 24 21.18 -24.77 14.78
C ILE A 24 22.18 -24.94 13.64
N PHE A 25 23.16 -25.82 13.78
CA PHE A 25 24.18 -26.05 12.75
C PHE A 25 23.58 -26.62 11.46
N LEU A 26 22.62 -27.55 11.59
CA LEU A 26 21.89 -28.11 10.46
C LEU A 26 21.04 -27.02 9.77
N SER A 27 20.41 -26.14 10.55
CA SER A 27 19.63 -25.00 10.03
C SER A 27 20.52 -24.05 9.21
N ILE A 28 21.66 -23.64 9.78
CA ILE A 28 22.64 -22.77 9.10
C ILE A 28 23.16 -23.46 7.84
N SER A 29 23.43 -24.77 7.91
CA SER A 29 23.91 -25.56 6.77
C SER A 29 22.86 -25.62 5.65
N ILE A 30 21.58 -25.84 5.97
CA ILE A 30 20.48 -25.84 5.00
C ILE A 30 20.33 -24.46 4.35
N ILE A 31 20.38 -23.38 5.14
CA ILE A 31 20.31 -22.00 4.63
C ILE A 31 21.48 -21.71 3.67
N SER A 32 22.69 -22.17 4.01
CA SER A 32 23.90 -21.94 3.22
C SER A 32 23.94 -22.77 1.93
N PHE A 33 23.42 -24.00 1.95
CA PHE A 33 23.40 -24.88 0.76
C PHE A 33 22.21 -24.62 -0.17
N PHE A 34 21.09 -24.10 0.34
CA PHE A 34 19.88 -23.83 -0.44
C PHE A 34 19.37 -22.38 -0.25
N PRO A 35 20.22 -21.36 -0.47
CA PRO A 35 19.84 -19.97 -0.21
C PRO A 35 18.64 -19.51 -1.03
N GLU A 36 18.51 -19.97 -2.28
CA GLU A 36 17.39 -19.64 -3.16
C GLU A 36 16.07 -20.24 -2.67
N LYS A 37 16.05 -21.51 -2.24
CA LYS A 37 14.81 -22.15 -1.74
C LYS A 37 14.36 -21.52 -0.42
N PHE A 38 15.30 -21.18 0.45
CA PHE A 38 14.99 -20.52 1.71
C PHE A 38 14.52 -19.07 1.51
N SER A 39 15.17 -18.33 0.61
CA SER A 39 14.72 -17.00 0.16
C SER A 39 13.30 -17.03 -0.37
N THR A 40 13.02 -17.94 -1.32
CA THR A 40 11.66 -18.13 -1.87
C THR A 40 10.65 -18.53 -0.81
N TYR A 41 11.01 -19.41 0.14
CA TYR A 41 10.14 -19.77 1.26
C TYR A 41 9.82 -18.56 2.14
N LEU A 42 10.80 -17.72 2.50
CA LEU A 42 10.57 -16.51 3.28
C LEU A 42 9.75 -15.47 2.52
N ILE A 43 10.00 -15.30 1.22
CA ILE A 43 9.21 -14.42 0.35
C ILE A 43 7.76 -14.89 0.34
N ASN A 44 7.50 -16.16 0.06
CA ASN A 44 6.16 -16.75 0.06
C ASN A 44 5.48 -16.63 1.42
N TYR A 45 6.20 -16.92 2.51
CA TYR A 45 5.68 -16.77 3.87
C TYR A 45 5.25 -15.33 4.16
N ASN A 46 6.04 -14.33 3.74
CA ASN A 46 5.68 -12.93 3.92
C ASN A 46 4.52 -12.52 3.00
N ILE A 47 4.46 -13.01 1.76
CA ILE A 47 3.33 -12.80 0.85
C ILE A 47 2.05 -13.35 1.49
N ASP A 48 2.05 -14.61 1.93
CA ASP A 48 0.89 -15.27 2.56
C ASP A 48 0.46 -14.54 3.84
N LYS A 49 1.42 -14.12 4.66
CA LYS A 49 1.13 -13.34 5.88
C LYS A 49 0.50 -11.99 5.54
N ASN A 50 1.04 -11.29 4.53
CA ASN A 50 0.54 -9.99 4.07
C ASN A 50 -0.78 -10.10 3.31
N GLN A 51 -1.18 -11.29 2.84
CA GLN A 51 -2.49 -11.51 2.21
C GLN A 51 -3.64 -11.56 3.22
N ASN A 52 -3.38 -11.72 4.52
CA ASN A 52 -4.43 -11.63 5.52
C ASN A 52 -4.99 -10.21 5.57
N ARG A 53 -6.27 -10.06 5.19
CA ARG A 53 -6.93 -8.74 5.20
C ARG A 53 -6.88 -8.10 6.57
N PHE A 54 -6.58 -6.80 6.60
CA PHE A 54 -6.78 -6.02 7.83
C PHE A 54 -8.23 -6.18 8.28
N ASN A 55 -8.43 -6.75 9.47
CA ASN A 55 -9.75 -7.17 9.92
C ASN A 55 -10.50 -5.99 10.55
N PHE A 56 -10.91 -5.03 9.72
CA PHE A 56 -11.86 -3.99 10.12
C PHE A 56 -13.26 -4.59 10.21
N LYS A 57 -14.07 -4.17 11.18
CA LYS A 57 -15.47 -4.62 11.24
C LYS A 57 -16.22 -4.10 10.00
N LYS A 58 -17.16 -4.89 9.49
CA LYS A 58 -17.90 -4.60 8.25
C LYS A 58 -18.53 -3.19 8.19
N ASP A 59 -18.95 -2.65 9.33
CA ASP A 59 -19.59 -1.32 9.44
C ASP A 59 -18.66 -0.22 10.00
N GLU A 60 -17.38 -0.52 10.17
CA GLU A 60 -16.40 0.43 10.69
C GLU A 60 -15.84 1.29 9.56
N ILE A 61 -15.61 2.56 9.88
CA ILE A 61 -14.89 3.50 9.02
C ILE A 61 -13.68 3.97 9.82
N ALA A 62 -12.49 3.79 9.27
CA ALA A 62 -11.25 4.29 9.84
C ALA A 62 -10.53 5.18 8.83
N VAL A 63 -10.06 6.33 9.28
CA VAL A 63 -9.28 7.28 8.49
C VAL A 63 -7.94 7.48 9.16
N PHE A 64 -6.86 7.32 8.41
CA PHE A 64 -5.50 7.52 8.87
C PHE A 64 -4.84 8.60 8.03
N THR A 65 -4.35 9.65 8.68
CA THR A 65 -3.50 10.65 8.03
C THR A 65 -2.07 10.13 7.99
N ILE A 66 -1.65 9.65 6.82
CA ILE A 66 -0.30 9.09 6.63
C ILE A 66 0.72 10.23 6.55
N GLY A 67 0.37 11.26 5.79
CA GLY A 67 1.16 12.46 5.64
C GLY A 67 0.28 13.71 5.62
N THR A 68 0.85 14.78 6.16
CA THR A 68 0.19 16.07 6.45
C THR A 68 1.14 17.25 6.23
N GLY A 69 2.24 16.98 5.52
CA GLY A 69 3.18 17.98 5.03
C GLY A 69 2.66 18.60 3.73
N SER A 70 3.20 19.77 3.42
CA SER A 70 3.07 20.42 2.11
C SER A 70 4.44 20.28 1.40
N PRO A 71 4.68 20.91 0.22
CA PRO A 71 5.97 20.78 -0.44
C PRO A 71 7.09 21.52 0.33
N LEU A 72 6.74 22.26 1.38
CA LEU A 72 7.67 23.00 2.21
C LEU A 72 7.95 22.26 3.52
N GLY A 73 9.22 21.88 3.70
CA GLY A 73 9.74 21.31 4.93
C GLY A 73 9.71 19.78 4.97
N ALA A 74 10.81 19.18 5.43
CA ALA A 74 11.04 17.73 5.36
C ALA A 74 10.60 16.95 6.62
N GLN A 75 9.86 17.57 7.55
CA GLN A 75 9.55 16.93 8.85
C GLN A 75 8.37 15.96 8.79
N ARG A 76 7.47 16.13 7.83
CA ARG A 76 6.28 15.30 7.64
C ARG A 76 6.25 14.78 6.22
N ALA A 77 5.82 13.53 6.04
CA ALA A 77 5.42 13.05 4.73
C ALA A 77 4.36 13.99 4.16
N ASN A 78 4.39 14.18 2.85
CA ASN A 78 3.47 15.01 2.10
C ASN A 78 2.05 14.40 2.05
N SER A 79 1.11 14.99 1.29
CA SER A 79 -0.30 14.59 1.35
C SER A 79 -0.50 13.10 1.10
N GLY A 80 -1.16 12.43 2.05
CA GLY A 80 -1.54 11.03 1.96
C GLY A 80 -2.51 10.64 3.07
N THR A 81 -3.68 10.13 2.69
CA THR A 81 -4.71 9.68 3.63
C THR A 81 -5.18 8.28 3.26
N ALA A 82 -5.19 7.37 4.24
CA ALA A 82 -5.79 6.05 4.11
C ALA A 82 -7.22 6.05 4.64
N VAL A 83 -8.13 5.42 3.89
CA VAL A 83 -9.52 5.23 4.29
C VAL A 83 -9.84 3.75 4.21
N PHE A 84 -10.27 3.19 5.34
CA PHE A 84 -10.78 1.83 5.44
C PHE A 84 -12.28 1.87 5.75
N LEU A 85 -13.06 1.16 4.95
CA LEU A 85 -14.49 0.99 5.15
C LEU A 85 -14.99 -0.19 4.32
N ASN A 86 -15.99 -0.91 4.82
CA ASN A 86 -16.59 -2.06 4.11
C ASN A 86 -15.56 -3.07 3.57
N GLU A 87 -14.54 -3.41 4.39
CA GLU A 87 -13.43 -4.29 4.01
C GLU A 87 -12.59 -3.79 2.80
N LYS A 88 -12.76 -2.52 2.41
CA LYS A 88 -11.96 -1.86 1.37
C LYS A 88 -10.87 -1.00 1.98
N PHE A 89 -9.77 -0.87 1.25
CA PHE A 89 -8.66 0.02 1.56
C PHE A 89 -8.37 0.96 0.39
N PHE A 90 -8.59 2.25 0.61
CA PHE A 90 -8.31 3.31 -0.37
C PHE A 90 -7.23 4.26 0.13
N LEU A 91 -6.43 4.78 -0.80
CA LEU A 91 -5.52 5.90 -0.56
C LEU A 91 -5.98 7.13 -1.33
N PHE A 92 -5.87 8.29 -0.68
CA PHE A 92 -6.08 9.61 -1.27
C PHE A 92 -4.76 10.37 -1.18
N ASP A 93 -4.23 10.71 -2.36
CA ASP A 93 -2.89 11.21 -2.60
C ASP A 93 -1.76 10.25 -2.16
N VAL A 94 -0.62 10.39 -2.83
CA VAL A 94 0.61 9.64 -2.59
C VAL A 94 1.80 10.61 -2.76
N GLY A 95 1.87 11.62 -1.90
CA GLY A 95 2.99 12.56 -1.84
C GLY A 95 4.31 11.93 -1.36
N ASP A 96 5.39 12.70 -1.43
CA ASP A 96 6.72 12.28 -0.95
C ASP A 96 6.67 11.72 0.48
N GLY A 97 7.26 10.55 0.67
CA GLY A 97 7.37 9.85 1.95
C GLY A 97 6.11 9.09 2.38
N VAL A 98 5.01 9.16 1.63
CA VAL A 98 3.76 8.45 1.97
C VAL A 98 3.97 6.95 1.96
N VAL A 99 4.72 6.40 0.99
CA VAL A 99 4.96 4.95 0.92
C VAL A 99 5.67 4.47 2.18
N GLN A 100 6.79 5.10 2.52
CA GLN A 100 7.57 4.73 3.71
C GLN A 100 6.76 4.89 4.98
N LYS A 101 5.96 5.96 5.10
CA LYS A 101 5.19 6.22 6.31
C LYS A 101 4.02 5.24 6.47
N ALA A 102 3.36 4.87 5.38
CA ALA A 102 2.32 3.85 5.38
C ALA A 102 2.84 2.48 5.82
N GLU A 103 4.04 2.09 5.36
CA GLU A 103 4.70 0.85 5.83
C GLU A 103 5.04 0.90 7.32
N ASN A 104 5.56 2.03 7.81
CA ASN A 104 5.83 2.21 9.24
C ASN A 104 4.55 2.16 10.11
N MET A 105 3.40 2.49 9.52
CA MET A 105 2.07 2.34 10.14
C MET A 105 1.51 0.92 10.00
N ASN A 106 2.23 0.00 9.34
CA ASN A 106 1.81 -1.35 9.01
C ASN A 106 0.52 -1.39 8.16
N LEU A 107 0.29 -0.40 7.29
CA LEU A 107 -0.85 -0.45 6.37
C LEU A 107 -0.62 -1.54 5.31
N PRO A 108 -1.65 -2.30 4.93
CA PRO A 108 -1.52 -3.45 4.02
C PRO A 108 -1.49 -2.99 2.56
N LEU A 109 -0.38 -2.38 2.12
CA LEU A 109 -0.26 -1.77 0.78
C LEU A 109 -0.53 -2.74 -0.39
N ASN A 110 -0.30 -4.04 -0.20
CA ASN A 110 -0.60 -5.07 -1.19
C ASN A 110 -2.11 -5.32 -1.37
N GLN A 111 -2.95 -4.80 -0.48
CA GLN A 111 -4.41 -4.96 -0.47
C GLN A 111 -5.16 -3.70 -0.89
N LEU A 112 -4.48 -2.73 -1.50
CA LEU A 112 -5.12 -1.53 -2.02
C LEU A 112 -6.23 -1.88 -3.03
N ASP A 113 -7.44 -1.36 -2.78
CA ASP A 113 -8.58 -1.42 -3.70
C ASP A 113 -8.56 -0.26 -4.69
N GLY A 114 -7.90 0.85 -4.35
CA GLY A 114 -7.75 1.99 -5.24
C GLY A 114 -6.94 3.14 -4.65
N ILE A 115 -6.38 3.95 -5.54
CA ILE A 115 -5.68 5.21 -5.22
C ILE A 115 -6.41 6.35 -5.93
N PHE A 116 -6.66 7.45 -5.23
CA PHE A 116 -7.35 8.64 -5.75
C PHE A 116 -6.39 9.84 -5.65
N ILE A 117 -6.16 10.55 -6.74
CA ILE A 117 -5.25 11.70 -6.79
C ILE A 117 -6.05 12.99 -6.96
N THR A 118 -5.90 13.91 -6.02
CA THR A 118 -6.64 15.19 -6.00
C THR A 118 -6.17 16.15 -7.09
N HIS A 119 -4.86 16.26 -7.29
CA HIS A 119 -4.23 17.07 -8.33
C HIS A 119 -2.75 16.68 -8.50
N TYR A 120 -2.06 17.31 -9.47
CA TYR A 120 -0.71 16.91 -9.89
C TYR A 120 0.41 17.86 -9.42
N HIS A 121 0.34 18.35 -8.18
CA HIS A 121 1.54 18.84 -7.49
C HIS A 121 2.33 17.68 -6.89
N SER A 122 3.65 17.78 -6.88
CA SER A 122 4.54 16.68 -6.45
C SER A 122 4.21 16.14 -5.07
N ASP A 123 3.84 17.00 -4.13
CA ASP A 123 3.48 16.64 -2.77
C ASP A 123 2.13 15.88 -2.65
N HIS A 124 1.45 15.60 -3.77
CA HIS A 124 0.23 14.79 -3.82
C HIS A 124 0.36 13.49 -4.62
N TYR A 125 1.41 13.31 -5.44
CA TYR A 125 1.50 12.11 -6.29
C TYR A 125 2.91 11.63 -6.63
N ILE A 126 3.99 12.30 -6.18
CA ILE A 126 5.34 11.96 -6.65
C ILE A 126 5.78 10.54 -6.25
N ASP A 127 5.24 9.99 -5.17
CA ASP A 127 5.48 8.61 -4.74
C ASP A 127 4.60 7.58 -5.46
N LEU A 128 3.65 8.00 -6.33
CA LEU A 128 2.75 7.10 -7.05
C LEU A 128 3.44 5.95 -7.80
N PRO A 129 4.49 6.17 -8.63
CA PRO A 129 5.19 5.06 -9.28
C PRO A 129 5.79 4.09 -8.25
N TYR A 130 6.31 4.61 -7.13
CA TYR A 130 6.87 3.78 -6.08
C TYR A 130 5.79 3.02 -5.32
N MET A 131 4.63 3.61 -5.04
CA MET A 131 3.49 2.92 -4.41
C MET A 131 2.95 1.77 -5.28
N ILE A 132 2.83 1.99 -6.59
CA ILE A 132 2.40 0.96 -7.55
C ILE A 132 3.36 -0.22 -7.52
N ASN A 133 4.66 0.06 -7.61
CA ASN A 133 5.70 -0.95 -7.53
C ASN A 133 5.73 -1.65 -6.16
N ARG A 134 5.71 -0.87 -5.07
CA ARG A 134 5.88 -1.38 -3.72
C ARG A 134 4.73 -2.28 -3.32
N SER A 135 3.48 -1.92 -3.65
CA SER A 135 2.32 -2.80 -3.44
C SER A 135 2.47 -4.13 -4.18
N TRP A 136 3.00 -4.13 -5.41
CA TRP A 136 3.28 -5.33 -6.19
C TRP A 136 4.40 -6.19 -5.56
N VAL A 137 5.51 -5.57 -5.17
CA VAL A 137 6.62 -6.23 -4.46
C VAL A 137 6.19 -6.82 -3.12
N LEU A 138 5.21 -6.21 -2.45
CA LEU A 138 4.60 -6.72 -1.22
C LEU A 138 3.57 -7.86 -1.46
N GLY A 139 3.37 -8.28 -2.72
CA GLY A 139 2.56 -9.44 -3.07
C GLY A 139 1.15 -9.12 -3.57
N ARG A 140 0.87 -7.89 -4.03
CA ARG A 140 -0.41 -7.57 -4.68
C ARG A 140 -0.60 -8.46 -5.91
N ASN A 141 -1.71 -9.20 -5.93
CA ASN A 141 -2.06 -10.18 -6.97
C ASN A 141 -3.34 -9.81 -7.72
N GLN A 142 -3.74 -8.55 -7.64
CA GLN A 142 -4.92 -7.99 -8.29
C GLN A 142 -4.58 -6.65 -8.94
N ASP A 143 -5.44 -6.23 -9.85
CA ASP A 143 -5.38 -4.96 -10.55
C ASP A 143 -5.43 -3.77 -9.56
N LEU A 144 -4.53 -2.79 -9.72
CA LEU A 144 -4.53 -1.55 -8.92
C LEU A 144 -5.13 -0.42 -9.74
N ASN A 145 -6.37 -0.06 -9.41
CA ASN A 145 -7.06 1.07 -10.04
C ASN A 145 -6.58 2.38 -9.45
N VAL A 146 -6.19 3.32 -10.31
CA VAL A 146 -5.83 4.69 -9.93
C VAL A 146 -6.85 5.61 -10.56
N TYR A 147 -7.40 6.52 -9.78
CA TYR A 147 -8.42 7.49 -10.17
C TYR A 147 -7.83 8.89 -10.03
N GLY A 148 -8.14 9.76 -10.97
CA GLY A 148 -7.63 11.12 -11.00
C GLY A 148 -8.21 11.88 -12.17
N PRO A 149 -8.14 13.21 -12.13
CA PRO A 149 -8.68 14.03 -13.19
C PRO A 149 -7.84 13.92 -14.49
N THR A 150 -8.22 14.65 -15.54
CA THR A 150 -7.49 14.68 -16.82
C THR A 150 -5.98 14.90 -16.63
N GLY A 151 -5.16 14.02 -17.19
CA GLY A 151 -3.71 14.00 -17.04
C GLY A 151 -3.17 12.71 -16.41
N LEU A 152 -4.03 11.97 -15.68
CA LEU A 152 -3.66 10.71 -15.05
C LEU A 152 -3.09 9.70 -16.05
N LYS A 153 -3.71 9.56 -17.23
CA LYS A 153 -3.29 8.55 -18.20
C LYS A 153 -1.86 8.79 -18.67
N GLU A 154 -1.49 10.04 -18.92
CA GLU A 154 -0.13 10.43 -19.31
C GLU A 154 0.89 10.10 -18.22
N ILE A 155 0.55 10.39 -16.97
CA ILE A 155 1.38 10.06 -15.80
C ILE A 155 1.59 8.54 -15.70
N LEU A 156 0.52 7.74 -15.79
CA LEU A 156 0.65 6.28 -15.68
C LEU A 156 1.34 5.66 -16.89
N ASP A 157 1.18 6.21 -18.10
CA ASP A 157 1.96 5.80 -19.26
C ASP A 157 3.44 6.09 -19.08
N SER A 158 3.81 7.22 -18.46
CA SER A 158 5.18 7.56 -18.09
C SER A 158 5.75 6.60 -17.03
N ASN A 159 4.92 6.20 -16.05
CA ASN A 159 5.30 5.21 -15.04
C ASN A 159 5.69 3.87 -15.65
N LYS A 160 5.10 3.46 -16.79
CA LYS A 160 5.50 2.22 -17.49
C LYS A 160 6.96 2.26 -17.91
N SER A 161 7.40 3.40 -18.43
CA SER A 161 8.79 3.61 -18.82
C SER A 161 9.70 3.70 -17.60
N PHE A 162 9.28 4.43 -16.57
CA PHE A 162 10.01 4.59 -15.31
C PHE A 162 10.26 3.25 -14.61
N LEU A 163 9.26 2.37 -14.53
CA LEU A 163 9.32 1.08 -13.85
C LEU A 163 9.84 -0.07 -14.74
N LYS A 164 10.15 0.19 -16.01
CA LYS A 164 10.48 -0.88 -16.98
C LYS A 164 11.64 -1.76 -16.52
N LEU A 165 12.74 -1.16 -16.07
CA LEU A 165 13.93 -1.90 -15.63
C LEU A 165 13.68 -2.60 -14.29
N GLU A 166 13.02 -1.92 -13.35
CA GLU A 166 12.68 -2.52 -12.06
C GLU A 166 11.84 -3.80 -12.27
N ASN A 167 10.74 -3.69 -13.02
CA ASN A 167 9.82 -4.79 -13.24
C ASN A 167 10.54 -5.95 -13.93
N LYS A 168 11.38 -5.66 -14.93
CA LYS A 168 12.20 -6.66 -15.60
C LYS A 168 13.16 -7.35 -14.63
N TYR A 169 13.91 -6.60 -13.84
CA TYR A 169 14.91 -7.16 -12.93
C TYR A 169 14.29 -7.96 -11.79
N ARG A 170 13.11 -7.57 -11.30
CA ARG A 170 12.34 -8.38 -10.35
C ARG A 170 11.96 -9.73 -10.92
N VAL A 171 11.44 -9.77 -12.15
CA VAL A 171 11.10 -11.03 -12.82
C VAL A 171 12.34 -11.86 -13.11
N ASP A 172 13.38 -11.26 -13.66
CA ASP A 172 14.63 -11.96 -13.98
C ASP A 172 15.25 -12.61 -12.73
N HIS A 173 15.14 -11.96 -11.56
CA HIS A 173 15.74 -12.44 -10.31
C HIS A 173 14.83 -13.37 -9.48
N HIS A 174 13.50 -13.15 -9.47
CA HIS A 174 12.56 -13.90 -8.61
C HIS A 174 11.61 -14.84 -9.37
N GLY A 175 11.58 -14.76 -10.70
CA GLY A 175 10.70 -15.55 -11.57
C GLY A 175 9.29 -14.98 -11.71
N PRO A 176 8.59 -15.30 -12.83
CA PRO A 176 7.28 -14.75 -13.16
C PRO A 176 6.13 -15.29 -12.30
N GLU A 177 6.33 -16.45 -11.64
CA GLU A 177 5.34 -17.04 -10.73
C GLU A 177 5.15 -16.17 -9.47
N LEU A 178 6.25 -15.60 -8.95
CA LEU A 178 6.22 -14.69 -7.80
C LEU A 178 5.96 -13.25 -8.23
N MET A 179 6.62 -12.82 -9.30
CA MET A 179 6.58 -11.44 -9.78
C MET A 179 5.78 -11.35 -11.08
N ASN A 180 4.47 -11.57 -11.01
CA ASN A 180 3.61 -11.50 -12.18
C ASN A 180 3.42 -10.04 -12.63
N THR A 181 4.00 -9.68 -13.79
CA THR A 181 3.98 -8.31 -14.33
C THR A 181 2.60 -7.82 -14.77
N LYS A 182 1.61 -8.72 -14.89
CA LYS A 182 0.20 -8.34 -15.07
C LYS A 182 -0.23 -7.30 -14.04
N TYR A 183 0.26 -7.41 -12.81
CA TYR A 183 -0.12 -6.54 -11.71
C TYR A 183 0.93 -5.47 -11.41
N ALA A 184 2.04 -5.37 -12.16
CA ALA A 184 3.14 -4.46 -11.83
C ALA A 184 2.87 -2.98 -12.18
N LEU A 185 1.71 -2.66 -12.76
CA LEU A 185 1.34 -1.32 -13.21
C LEU A 185 -0.04 -0.93 -12.66
N GLY A 186 -0.29 0.38 -12.59
CA GLY A 186 -1.60 0.94 -12.26
C GLY A 186 -2.51 1.03 -13.49
N ILE A 187 -3.81 0.90 -13.29
CA ILE A 187 -4.84 1.04 -14.32
C ILE A 187 -5.48 2.43 -14.20
N PRO A 188 -5.39 3.28 -15.24
CA PRO A 188 -5.97 4.62 -15.20
C PRO A 188 -7.50 4.57 -15.25
N ASN A 189 -8.14 5.26 -14.31
CA ASN A 189 -9.54 5.63 -14.32
C ASN A 189 -9.60 7.16 -14.34
N GLU A 190 -9.26 7.72 -15.49
CA GLU A 190 -9.26 9.18 -15.72
C GLU A 190 -10.69 9.70 -15.88
N PHE A 191 -10.98 10.86 -15.31
CA PHE A 191 -12.26 11.53 -15.45
C PHE A 191 -12.08 13.02 -15.76
N GLU A 192 -13.08 13.60 -16.42
CA GLU A 192 -13.09 15.03 -16.75
C GLU A 192 -13.46 15.87 -15.52
N ASN A 193 -13.04 17.13 -15.53
CA ASN A 193 -13.28 18.09 -14.44
C ASN A 193 -14.72 18.63 -14.45
N LEU A 194 -15.70 17.75 -14.23
CA LEU A 194 -17.12 18.09 -14.12
C LEU A 194 -17.48 18.50 -12.68
N ASP A 195 -18.52 19.32 -12.52
CA ASP A 195 -18.94 19.87 -11.22
C ASP A 195 -18.98 18.81 -10.10
N LYS A 196 -19.62 17.66 -10.37
CA LYS A 196 -19.66 16.48 -9.51
C LYS A 196 -19.76 15.22 -10.38
N GLN A 197 -18.97 14.19 -10.09
CA GLN A 197 -19.01 12.91 -10.82
C GLN A 197 -18.80 11.72 -9.87
N ILE A 198 -19.66 10.71 -9.96
CA ILE A 198 -19.47 9.44 -9.26
C ILE A 198 -18.40 8.65 -10.03
N ILE A 199 -17.24 8.45 -9.40
CA ILE A 199 -16.07 7.80 -10.02
C ILE A 199 -15.85 6.38 -9.47
N TYR A 200 -16.53 6.04 -8.38
CA TYR A 200 -16.60 4.69 -7.83
C TYR A 200 -17.98 4.44 -7.22
N ASN A 201 -18.58 3.30 -7.53
CA ASN A 201 -19.85 2.86 -6.94
C ASN A 201 -19.92 1.33 -6.92
N LYS A 202 -19.41 0.70 -5.87
CA LYS A 202 -19.36 -0.76 -5.72
C LYS A 202 -19.52 -1.14 -4.26
N ASP A 203 -20.13 -2.29 -4.01
CA ASP A 203 -20.26 -2.89 -2.68
C ASP A 203 -20.91 -1.96 -1.62
N GLY A 204 -21.74 -1.01 -2.02
CA GLY A 204 -22.35 -0.03 -1.11
C GLY A 204 -21.48 1.18 -0.76
N VAL A 205 -20.27 1.26 -1.34
CA VAL A 205 -19.36 2.40 -1.25
C VAL A 205 -19.51 3.25 -2.50
N LYS A 206 -19.72 4.55 -2.31
CA LYS A 206 -19.80 5.53 -3.39
C LYS A 206 -18.76 6.63 -3.18
N ILE A 207 -17.92 6.88 -4.18
CA ILE A 207 -16.95 7.97 -4.17
C ILE A 207 -17.29 8.93 -5.30
N THR A 208 -17.51 10.19 -4.94
CA THR A 208 -17.84 11.28 -5.85
C THR A 208 -16.68 12.28 -5.87
N ALA A 209 -16.11 12.53 -7.05
CA ALA A 209 -15.18 13.63 -7.27
C ALA A 209 -15.96 14.92 -7.51
N PHE A 210 -15.41 16.06 -7.09
CA PHE A 210 -15.98 17.38 -7.31
C PHE A 210 -14.89 18.45 -7.44
N ASN A 211 -15.17 19.50 -8.21
CA ASN A 211 -14.19 20.56 -8.49
C ASN A 211 -13.90 21.42 -7.25
N VAL A 212 -12.64 21.80 -7.06
CA VAL A 212 -12.21 22.76 -6.02
C VAL A 212 -11.47 23.97 -6.61
N ASP A 213 -11.23 25.04 -5.82
CA ASP A 213 -10.54 26.25 -6.31
C ASP A 213 -9.07 26.21 -5.91
N HIS A 214 -8.23 25.74 -6.82
CA HIS A 214 -6.77 25.72 -6.65
C HIS A 214 -6.03 26.44 -7.78
N TYR A 215 -6.63 27.49 -8.35
CA TYR A 215 -6.03 28.22 -9.47
C TYR A 215 -4.58 28.68 -9.13
N PRO A 216 -3.61 28.53 -10.05
CA PRO A 216 -3.74 28.14 -11.46
C PRO A 216 -3.76 26.64 -11.76
N VAL A 217 -3.75 25.78 -10.75
CA VAL A 217 -3.77 24.32 -10.94
C VAL A 217 -5.16 23.89 -11.40
N ILE A 218 -5.24 23.43 -12.64
CA ILE A 218 -6.46 22.89 -13.24
C ILE A 218 -6.07 21.64 -14.04
N PRO A 219 -6.71 20.49 -13.81
CA PRO A 219 -7.78 20.23 -12.84
C PRO A 219 -7.29 20.05 -11.38
N ALA A 220 -8.16 20.36 -10.42
CA ALA A 220 -7.99 20.06 -9.00
C ALA A 220 -9.34 19.68 -8.39
N VAL A 221 -9.38 18.57 -7.64
CA VAL A 221 -10.63 17.99 -7.14
C VAL A 221 -10.57 17.59 -5.67
N GLY A 222 -11.74 17.58 -5.03
CA GLY A 222 -11.99 16.90 -3.77
C GLY A 222 -12.79 15.61 -3.99
N TYR A 223 -12.87 14.78 -2.95
CA TYR A 223 -13.60 13.52 -2.94
C TYR A 223 -14.56 13.44 -1.76
N SER A 224 -15.78 12.98 -2.03
CA SER A 224 -16.77 12.59 -1.03
C SER A 224 -16.94 11.08 -1.06
N ILE A 225 -16.73 10.43 0.08
CA ILE A 225 -16.88 8.98 0.26
C ILE A 225 -18.09 8.71 1.13
N GLU A 226 -19.07 8.00 0.58
CA GLU A 226 -20.33 7.65 1.25
C GLU A 226 -20.42 6.14 1.50
N PHE A 227 -20.74 5.76 2.73
CA PHE A 227 -20.98 4.38 3.14
C PHE A 227 -21.86 4.34 4.40
N ASN A 228 -22.90 3.50 4.44
CA ASN A 228 -23.77 3.32 5.61
C ASN A 228 -24.30 4.64 6.24
N ASN A 229 -24.82 5.56 5.40
CA ASN A 229 -25.28 6.90 5.80
C ASN A 229 -24.21 7.79 6.48
N LYS A 230 -22.95 7.39 6.42
CA LYS A 230 -21.80 8.19 6.85
C LYS A 230 -21.10 8.75 5.62
N LYS A 231 -20.43 9.87 5.83
CA LYS A 231 -19.69 10.55 4.78
C LYS A 231 -18.34 11.04 5.27
N ILE A 232 -17.32 10.87 4.45
CA ILE A 232 -16.00 11.48 4.61
C ILE A 232 -15.79 12.42 3.41
N VAL A 233 -15.25 13.61 3.65
CA VAL A 233 -14.85 14.52 2.59
C VAL A 233 -13.37 14.84 2.71
N ILE A 234 -12.66 14.69 1.59
CA ILE A 234 -11.26 15.04 1.44
C ILE A 234 -11.20 16.14 0.37
N SER A 235 -10.84 17.36 0.77
CA SER A 235 -10.93 18.53 -0.12
C SER A 235 -9.83 18.58 -1.18
N GLY A 236 -8.69 17.92 -0.96
CA GLY A 236 -7.44 18.30 -1.60
C GLY A 236 -7.04 19.72 -1.20
N ASP A 237 -6.17 20.33 -2.01
CA ASP A 237 -5.81 21.73 -1.87
C ASP A 237 -6.87 22.63 -2.50
N THR A 238 -7.30 23.65 -1.76
CA THR A 238 -8.29 24.60 -2.24
C THR A 238 -8.29 25.88 -1.43
N LYS A 239 -8.65 26.99 -2.06
CA LYS A 239 -9.20 28.18 -1.38
C LYS A 239 -10.56 27.82 -0.76
N ALA A 240 -11.13 28.75 0.01
CA ALA A 240 -12.48 28.60 0.51
C ALA A 240 -13.48 28.35 -0.64
N ASN A 241 -14.10 27.17 -0.65
CA ASN A 241 -14.96 26.71 -1.74
C ASN A 241 -16.27 26.17 -1.17
N LYS A 242 -17.41 26.69 -1.65
CA LYS A 242 -18.76 26.31 -1.18
C LYS A 242 -19.09 24.84 -1.45
N VAL A 243 -18.59 24.28 -2.55
CA VAL A 243 -18.84 22.89 -2.93
C VAL A 243 -18.28 21.93 -1.88
N VAL A 244 -17.12 22.24 -1.27
CA VAL A 244 -16.56 21.41 -0.17
C VAL A 244 -17.54 21.32 0.99
N PHE A 245 -18.18 22.43 1.36
CA PHE A 245 -19.17 22.47 2.44
C PHE A 245 -20.48 21.77 2.07
N GLU A 246 -20.94 21.89 0.83
CA GLU A 246 -22.12 21.14 0.34
C GLU A 246 -21.88 19.63 0.31
N MET A 247 -20.64 19.23 0.05
CA MET A 247 -20.27 17.83 -0.01
C MET A 247 -20.10 17.23 1.38
N ALA A 248 -19.85 17.98 2.44
CA ALA A 248 -19.76 17.49 3.83
C ALA A 248 -21.13 17.14 4.40
#